data_AF-A0AAN5IF14-F1
#
_entry.id   AF-A0AAN5IF14-F1
#
_cell.length_a   1.000
_cell.length_b   1.000
_cell.length_c   1.000
_cell.angle_alpha   90.00
_cell.angle_beta   90.00
_cell.angle_gamma   90.00
#
_symmetry.space_group_name_H-M   'P 1'
#
loop_
_entity.id
_entity.type
_entity.pdbx_description
1 polymer ?
#
loop_
_entity_poly.entity_id
_entity_poly.type
_entity_poly.pdbx_seq_one_letter_code
_entity_poly.pdbx_strand_id
1 'polypeptide(L)'
;GSCYILTTESIRREVIDVVPQTTLAGCKLICNANTNCQATLLNDAGDACVLLGATSADPNLNSCPVPFSCHVKMDSGCSAIPQRPIGSDYTLGECSGPSDIVGDLATDGN
;
A
#
# COMPACT_ATOMS: atom_id res chain seq x y z
N GLY A 1 12.26 5.98 1.31
CA GLY A 1 11.60 4.72 0.95
C GLY A 1 10.15 5.03 0.67
N SER A 2 9.57 4.42 -0.37
CA SER A 2 8.16 4.63 -0.71
C SER A 2 7.27 3.80 0.23
N CYS A 3 6.21 4.39 0.76
CA CYS A 3 5.20 3.71 1.58
C CYS A 3 3.85 3.68 0.85
N TYR A 4 2.91 2.89 1.37
CA TYR A 4 1.57 2.78 0.80
C TYR A 4 0.54 3.12 1.87
N ILE A 5 -0.34 4.07 1.58
CA ILE A 5 -1.41 4.47 2.50
C ILE A 5 -2.76 4.08 1.90
N LEU A 6 -3.58 3.39 2.69
CA LEU A 6 -4.95 3.08 2.32
C LEU A 6 -5.74 4.38 2.25
N THR A 7 -6.19 4.71 1.04
CA THR A 7 -6.95 5.92 0.75
C THR A 7 -8.26 5.54 0.08
N THR A 8 -9.35 6.13 0.55
CA THR A 8 -10.64 6.04 -0.14
C THR A 8 -10.73 7.19 -1.13
N GLU A 9 -10.83 6.86 -2.41
CA GLU A 9 -10.90 7.84 -3.50
C GLU A 9 -12.23 7.73 -4.25
N SER A 10 -12.77 8.88 -4.63
CA SER A 10 -13.88 9.00 -5.57
C SER A 10 -13.39 9.37 -6.98
N ILE A 11 -12.07 9.47 -7.17
CA ILE A 11 -11.44 9.88 -8.42
C ILE A 11 -10.97 8.65 -9.18
N ARG A 12 -11.39 8.50 -10.44
CA ARG A 12 -10.97 7.38 -11.28
C ARG A 12 -9.45 7.44 -11.53
N ARG A 13 -8.77 6.32 -11.36
CA ARG A 13 -7.37 6.11 -11.78
C ARG A 13 -7.30 5.28 -13.05
N GLU A 14 -6.23 5.45 -13.81
CA GLU A 14 -5.92 4.58 -14.95
C GLU A 14 -5.52 3.18 -14.46
N VAL A 15 -6.16 2.14 -15.01
CA VAL A 15 -5.76 0.76 -14.74
C VAL A 15 -4.60 0.43 -15.66
N ILE A 16 -3.43 0.18 -15.06
CA ILE A 16 -2.21 -0.16 -15.80
C ILE A 16 -2.23 -1.64 -16.17
N ASP A 17 -2.48 -2.49 -15.17
CA ASP A 17 -2.45 -3.94 -15.33
C ASP A 17 -3.22 -4.63 -14.20
N VAL A 18 -3.60 -5.88 -14.43
CA VAL A 18 -4.23 -6.76 -13.44
C VAL A 18 -3.39 -8.03 -13.36
N VAL A 19 -2.69 -8.20 -12.25
CA VAL A 19 -1.75 -9.30 -12.06
C VAL A 19 -2.30 -10.33 -11.08
N PRO A 20 -2.14 -11.64 -11.36
CA PRO A 20 -2.54 -12.69 -10.45
C PRO A 20 -1.61 -12.69 -9.24
N GLN A 21 -2.14 -12.20 -8.13
CA GLN A 21 -1.43 -12.05 -6.87
C GLN A 21 -2.45 -12.06 -5.75
N THR A 22 -2.16 -12.85 -4.73
CA THR A 22 -3.09 -13.11 -3.63
C THR A 22 -2.79 -12.33 -2.36
N THR A 23 -1.71 -11.53 -2.39
CA THR A 23 -1.26 -10.78 -1.22
C THR A 23 -1.06 -9.32 -1.57
N LEU A 24 -1.48 -8.45 -0.67
CA LEU A 24 -1.26 -7.01 -0.78
C LEU A 24 0.24 -6.66 -0.84
N ALA A 25 1.08 -7.39 -0.09
CA ALA A 25 2.53 -7.23 -0.15
C ALA A 25 3.09 -7.52 -1.55
N GLY A 26 2.59 -8.58 -2.21
CA GLY A 26 2.89 -8.87 -3.60
C GLY A 26 2.45 -7.75 -4.55
N CYS A 27 1.23 -7.22 -4.37
CA CYS A 27 0.75 -6.08 -5.14
C CYS A 27 1.70 -4.87 -5.03
N LYS A 28 2.11 -4.53 -3.80
CA LYS A 28 2.99 -3.39 -3.50
C LYS A 28 4.38 -3.58 -4.12
N LEU A 29 4.94 -4.79 -4.11
CA LEU A 29 6.22 -5.10 -4.74
C LEU A 29 6.16 -4.91 -6.26
N ILE A 30 5.12 -5.42 -6.91
CA ILE A 30 4.94 -5.27 -8.36
C ILE A 30 4.71 -3.80 -8.72
N CYS A 31 3.88 -3.09 -7.94
CA CYS A 31 3.67 -1.66 -8.12
C CYS A 31 4.97 -0.86 -7.91
N ASN A 32 5.82 -1.25 -6.96
CA ASN A 32 7.13 -0.62 -6.79
C ASN A 32 8.09 -0.85 -7.96
N ALA A 33 8.02 -2.01 -8.61
CA ALA A 33 8.81 -2.32 -9.79
C ALA A 33 8.34 -1.56 -11.05
N ASN A 34 7.08 -1.08 -11.06
CA ASN A 34 6.51 -0.33 -12.17
C ASN A 34 6.55 1.18 -11.89
N THR A 35 7.34 1.93 -12.67
CA THR A 35 7.49 3.39 -12.50
C THR A 35 6.19 4.17 -12.73
N ASN A 36 5.24 3.60 -13.47
CA ASN A 36 3.94 4.25 -13.73
C ASN A 36 2.91 3.95 -12.64
N CYS A 37 3.18 2.96 -11.78
CA CYS A 37 2.25 2.58 -10.73
C CYS A 37 2.32 3.56 -9.55
N GLN A 38 1.18 4.17 -9.28
CA GLN A 38 1.00 5.14 -8.18
C GLN A 38 0.08 4.61 -7.10
N ALA A 39 -0.75 3.60 -7.39
CA ALA A 39 -1.58 2.95 -6.41
C ALA A 39 -1.81 1.49 -6.77
N THR A 40 -2.24 0.68 -5.80
CA THR A 40 -2.64 -0.69 -6.06
C THR A 40 -3.80 -1.08 -5.16
N LEU A 41 -4.62 -2.03 -5.59
CA LEU A 41 -5.62 -2.66 -4.76
C LEU A 41 -5.58 -4.17 -4.98
N LEU A 42 -5.81 -4.90 -3.90
CA LEU A 42 -6.16 -6.31 -3.97
C LEU A 42 -7.68 -6.38 -4.12
N ASN A 43 -8.17 -7.17 -5.08
CA ASN A 43 -9.60 -7.33 -5.24
C ASN A 43 -10.23 -8.05 -4.03
N ASP A 44 -11.55 -7.90 -3.83
CA ASP A 44 -12.28 -8.54 -2.73
C ASP A 44 -12.16 -10.07 -2.71
N ALA A 45 -11.94 -10.68 -3.87
CA ALA A 45 -11.71 -12.12 -4.00
C ALA A 45 -10.30 -12.55 -3.55
N GLY A 46 -9.36 -11.61 -3.40
CA GLY A 46 -8.00 -11.87 -2.95
C GLY A 46 -7.18 -12.71 -3.93
N ASP A 47 -7.51 -12.70 -5.22
CA ASP A 47 -6.85 -13.49 -6.28
C ASP A 47 -6.13 -12.62 -7.32
N ALA A 48 -6.42 -11.31 -7.37
CA ALA A 48 -5.76 -10.40 -8.30
C ALA A 48 -5.46 -9.03 -7.67
N CYS A 49 -4.28 -8.51 -8.02
CA CYS A 49 -3.91 -7.13 -7.75
C CYS A 49 -4.18 -6.29 -8.99
N VAL A 50 -4.88 -5.17 -8.81
CA VAL A 50 -5.02 -4.14 -9.83
C VAL A 50 -3.95 -3.08 -9.58
N LEU A 51 -3.13 -2.83 -10.60
CA LEU A 51 -2.14 -1.76 -10.60
C LEU A 51 -2.78 -0.50 -11.18
N LEU A 52 -2.72 0.59 -10.44
CA LEU A 52 -3.33 1.86 -10.77
C LEU A 52 -2.26 2.93 -10.99
N GLY A 53 -2.44 3.70 -12.05
CA GLY A 53 -1.60 4.82 -12.41
C GLY A 53 -2.11 6.15 -11.87
N ALA A 54 -1.85 7.18 -12.65
CA ALA A 54 -2.30 8.54 -12.35
C ALA A 54 -3.83 8.62 -12.26
N THR A 55 -4.30 9.59 -11.48
CA THR A 55 -5.71 10.01 -11.48
C THR A 55 -6.08 10.54 -12.85
N SER A 56 -7.27 10.19 -13.33
CA SER A 56 -7.80 10.67 -14.60
C SER A 56 -8.01 12.18 -14.53
N ALA A 57 -7.42 12.92 -15.47
CA ALA A 57 -7.57 14.36 -15.59
C ALA A 57 -8.89 14.75 -16.29
N ASP A 58 -9.63 13.80 -16.88
CA ASP A 58 -10.87 14.08 -17.60
C ASP A 58 -12.03 14.29 -16.63
N PRO A 59 -12.60 15.51 -16.52
CA PRO A 59 -13.67 15.81 -15.58
C PRO A 59 -14.98 15.04 -15.83
N ASN A 60 -15.15 14.42 -17.01
CA ASN A 60 -16.32 13.60 -17.33
C ASN A 60 -16.13 12.12 -16.97
N LEU A 61 -14.88 11.68 -16.77
CA LEU A 61 -14.51 10.29 -16.49
C LEU A 61 -13.82 10.12 -15.14
N ASN A 62 -13.49 11.22 -14.45
CA ASN A 62 -12.78 11.23 -13.18
C ASN A 62 -13.68 11.02 -11.97
N SER A 63 -14.99 10.81 -12.13
CA SER A 63 -15.90 10.54 -11.03
C SER A 63 -16.29 9.06 -10.99
N CYS A 64 -15.92 8.40 -9.89
CA CYS A 64 -16.45 7.09 -9.57
C CYS A 64 -17.75 7.26 -8.77
N PRO A 65 -18.90 6.72 -9.23
CA PRO A 65 -20.17 6.83 -8.52
C PRO A 65 -20.16 6.13 -7.15
N VAL A 66 -19.27 5.16 -6.97
CA VAL A 66 -18.97 4.53 -5.69
C VAL A 66 -17.50 4.77 -5.37
N PRO A 67 -17.16 5.34 -4.20
CA PRO A 67 -15.77 5.49 -3.80
C PRO A 67 -15.13 4.11 -3.62
N PHE A 68 -13.87 3.99 -4.01
CA PHE A 68 -13.09 2.76 -3.89
C PHE A 68 -11.90 3.00 -2.96
N SER A 69 -11.47 1.95 -2.26
CA SER A 69 -10.29 2.01 -1.41
C SER A 69 -9.10 1.42 -2.14
N CYS A 70 -8.01 2.19 -2.24
CA CYS A 70 -6.75 1.71 -2.83
C CYS A 70 -5.56 2.14 -1.98
N HIS A 71 -4.46 1.41 -2.13
CA HIS A 71 -3.20 1.72 -1.49
C HIS A 71 -2.38 2.63 -2.39
N VAL A 72 -2.28 3.90 -2.01
CA VAL A 72 -1.55 4.92 -2.78
C VAL A 72 -0.08 4.92 -2.36
N LYS A 73 0.81 4.81 -3.33
CA LYS A 73 2.25 4.93 -3.16
C LYS A 73 2.59 6.38 -2.86
N MET A 74 3.28 6.62 -1.75
CA MET A 74 3.81 7.92 -1.38
C MET A 74 5.33 7.85 -1.28
N ASP A 75 6.00 8.80 -1.92
CA ASP A 75 7.46 8.95 -1.87
C ASP A 75 7.92 9.90 -0.74
N SER A 76 6.97 10.59 -0.10
CA SER A 76 7.19 11.51 1.01
C SER A 76 6.01 11.44 2.00
N GLY A 77 6.21 11.85 3.25
CA GLY A 77 5.15 11.78 4.27
C GLY A 77 4.91 10.40 4.88
N CYS A 78 5.73 9.40 4.52
CA CYS A 78 5.87 8.18 5.30
C CYS A 78 6.33 8.61 6.69
N SER A 79 5.45 8.57 7.69
CA SER A 79 5.85 8.79 9.08
C SER A 79 6.99 7.81 9.35
N ALA A 80 8.19 8.35 9.56
CA ALA A 80 9.27 7.56 10.12
C ALA A 80 8.70 6.96 11.40
N ILE A 81 8.66 5.63 11.47
CA ILE A 81 8.28 4.94 12.70
C ILE A 81 9.16 5.57 13.78
N PRO A 82 8.61 6.17 14.85
CA PRO A 82 9.44 6.68 15.92
C PRO A 82 10.30 5.51 16.39
N GLN A 83 11.63 5.64 16.33
CA GLN A 83 12.61 4.63 16.78
C GLN A 83 12.59 4.45 18.32
N ARG A 84 11.41 4.50 18.93
CA ARG A 84 11.25 4.15 20.34
C ARG A 84 11.30 2.63 20.44
N PRO A 85 11.85 2.08 21.54
CA PRO A 85 11.81 0.66 21.81
C PRO A 85 10.35 0.21 21.67
N ILE A 86 10.14 -0.72 20.74
CA ILE A 86 8.85 -1.28 20.39
C ILE A 86 8.36 -2.02 21.65
N GLY A 87 7.28 -1.54 22.26
CA GLY A 87 6.63 -2.24 23.37
C GLY A 87 6.04 -3.56 22.89
N SER A 88 5.84 -4.52 23.80
CA SER A 88 5.23 -5.83 23.50
C SER A 88 3.79 -5.73 22.97
N ASP A 89 3.20 -4.53 22.98
CA ASP A 89 1.90 -4.17 22.45
C ASP A 89 1.95 -3.62 21.01
N TYR A 90 3.12 -3.56 20.37
CA TYR A 90 3.22 -3.12 18.99
C TYR A 90 2.64 -4.15 18.03
N THR A 91 1.46 -3.84 17.51
CA THR A 91 0.90 -4.52 16.36
C THR A 91 1.49 -3.96 15.08
N LEU A 92 2.07 -4.85 14.27
CA LEU A 92 2.47 -4.56 12.89
C LEU A 92 1.32 -3.90 12.13
N GLY A 93 1.53 -2.67 11.65
CA GLY A 93 0.58 -1.96 10.81
C GLY A 93 0.79 -2.25 9.33
N GLU A 94 -0.14 -1.80 8.47
CA GLU A 94 -0.08 -1.98 7.01
C GLU A 94 1.12 -1.29 6.32
N CYS A 95 1.85 -0.47 7.09
CA CYS A 95 3.04 0.29 6.70
C CYS A 95 4.33 -0.17 7.41
N SER A 96 4.29 -1.29 8.14
CA SER A 96 5.42 -1.80 8.91
C SER A 96 5.62 -3.28 8.59
N GLY A 97 6.74 -3.61 7.96
CA GLY A 97 7.13 -4.98 7.67
C GLY A 97 7.95 -5.59 8.80
N PRO A 98 8.08 -6.93 8.86
CA PRO A 98 8.99 -7.60 9.80
C PRO A 98 10.44 -7.11 9.68
N SER A 99 10.83 -6.69 8.47
CA SER A 99 12.16 -6.16 8.13
C SER A 99 12.44 -4.76 8.68
N ASP A 100 11.41 -4.04 9.14
CA ASP A 100 11.53 -2.68 9.71
C ASP A 100 11.77 -2.70 11.23
N ILE A 101 11.74 -3.90 11.84
CA ILE A 101 12.06 -4.12 13.25
C ILE A 101 13.58 -4.25 13.38
N VAL A 102 14.26 -3.15 13.76
CA VAL A 102 15.68 -3.20 14.15
C VAL A 102 15.77 -3.54 15.63
N GLY A 103 15.92 -4.83 15.92
CA GLY A 103 16.04 -5.36 17.27
C GLY A 103 15.52 -6.78 17.29
N ASP A 104 16.41 -7.73 17.52
CA ASP A 104 16.07 -9.14 17.69
C ASP A 104 14.93 -9.25 18.72
N LEU A 105 13.84 -9.93 18.36
CA LEU A 105 12.87 -10.43 19.34
C LEU A 105 13.51 -11.60 20.13
N ALA A 106 14.79 -11.52 20.45
CA ALA A 106 15.48 -12.46 21.30
C ALA A 106 15.24 -12.04 22.74
N THR A 107 14.29 -12.76 23.35
CA THR A 107 14.43 -13.25 24.74
C THR A 107 14.93 -12.23 25.75
N ASP A 108 14.01 -11.50 26.39
CA ASP A 108 14.20 -11.21 27.81
C ASP A 108 13.39 -12.23 28.60
N GLY A 109 14.01 -13.40 28.78
CA GLY A 109 13.64 -14.29 29.85
C GLY A 109 14.42 -13.85 31.10
N ASN A 110 13.70 -13.34 32.10
CA ASN A 110 13.98 -13.62 33.50
C ASN A 110 12.73 -13.37 34.37
#